data_AF-A0A8T4UX84-F1
#
_entry.id   AF-A0A8T4UX84-F1
#
_cell.length_a   1.000
_cell.length_b   1.000
_cell.length_c   1.000
_cell.angle_alpha   90.00
_cell.angle_beta   90.00
_cell.angle_gamma   90.00
#
_symmetry.space_group_name_H-M   'P 1'
#
loop_
_entity.id
_entity.type
_entity.pdbx_description
1 polymer ?
#
loop_
_entity_poly.entity_id
_entity_poly.type
_entity_poly.pdbx_seq_one_letter_code
_entity_poly.pdbx_strand_id
1 'polypeptide(L)'
;MSAELKDKLKDIFGEQITFNAAFEDYVKVIKNIDHNLIEWCISLKEGKIVPARPTKLPDHLVFIKKFGSANRCLIIKVVNGEFKEIHLADHKYYDELRKKLGLKESSYTY
;
A
#
# COMPACT_ATOMS: atom_id res chain seq x y z
N MET A 1 -11.26 -13.00 -10.39
CA MET A 1 -11.29 -11.70 -9.68
C MET A 1 -10.10 -11.52 -8.75
N SER A 2 -10.01 -12.14 -7.55
CA SER A 2 -8.85 -11.88 -6.64
C SER A 2 -7.48 -12.33 -7.18
N ALA A 3 -7.46 -13.38 -8.03
CA ALA A 3 -6.23 -13.92 -8.61
C ALA A 3 -5.64 -12.99 -9.70
N GLU A 4 -6.48 -12.39 -10.54
CA GLU A 4 -6.05 -11.54 -11.66
C GLU A 4 -5.37 -10.25 -11.19
N LEU A 5 -5.86 -9.67 -10.08
CA LEU A 5 -5.25 -8.49 -9.49
C LEU A 5 -3.87 -8.80 -8.90
N LYS A 6 -3.74 -9.92 -8.18
CA LYS A 6 -2.44 -10.38 -7.64
C LYS A 6 -1.44 -10.60 -8.77
N ASP A 7 -1.87 -11.21 -9.86
CA ASP A 7 -1.01 -11.49 -11.02
C ASP A 7 -0.48 -10.20 -11.65
N LYS A 8 -1.37 -9.22 -11.91
CA LYS A 8 -0.96 -7.89 -12.39
C LYS A 8 -0.03 -7.16 -11.42
N LEU A 9 -0.26 -7.28 -10.12
CA LEU A 9 0.59 -6.63 -9.11
C LEU A 9 1.98 -7.26 -9.05
N LYS A 10 2.06 -8.59 -9.20
CA LYS A 10 3.34 -9.30 -9.32
C LYS A 10 4.08 -8.92 -10.60
N ASP A 11 3.38 -8.71 -11.71
CA ASP A 11 4.01 -8.23 -12.95
C ASP A 11 4.55 -6.79 -12.82
N ILE A 12 3.80 -5.90 -12.15
CA ILE A 12 4.22 -4.52 -11.93
C ILE A 12 5.42 -4.44 -10.98
N PHE A 13 5.34 -5.14 -9.85
CA PHE A 13 6.26 -4.97 -8.72
C PHE A 13 7.33 -6.05 -8.56
N GLY A 14 7.18 -7.19 -9.24
CA GLY A 14 8.01 -8.39 -9.09
C GLY A 14 7.32 -9.49 -8.26
N GLU A 15 7.69 -10.76 -8.51
CA GLU A 15 7.09 -11.94 -7.84
C GLU A 15 7.29 -11.97 -6.32
N GLN A 16 8.27 -11.24 -5.81
CA GLN A 16 8.65 -11.19 -4.39
C GLN A 16 7.76 -10.32 -3.51
N ILE A 17 6.71 -9.73 -4.05
CA ILE A 17 5.79 -8.89 -3.27
C ILE A 17 4.86 -9.75 -2.40
N THR A 18 4.80 -9.41 -1.12
CA THR A 18 3.97 -10.11 -0.14
C THR A 18 2.67 -9.36 0.08
N PHE A 19 1.55 -10.08 0.18
CA PHE A 19 0.23 -9.51 0.43
C PHE A 19 -0.22 -9.85 1.85
N ASN A 20 -0.80 -8.88 2.56
CA ASN A 20 -1.45 -9.14 3.84
C ASN A 20 -2.64 -10.11 3.68
N ALA A 21 -2.93 -10.93 4.69
CA ALA A 21 -4.08 -11.84 4.71
C ALA A 21 -5.42 -11.10 4.48
N ALA A 22 -5.54 -9.87 4.98
CA ALA A 22 -6.73 -9.05 4.76
C ALA A 22 -6.89 -8.57 3.31
N PHE A 23 -5.83 -8.59 2.51
CA PHE A 23 -5.85 -8.06 1.14
C PHE A 23 -6.91 -8.75 0.28
N GLU A 24 -7.01 -10.09 0.37
CA GLU A 24 -7.97 -10.85 -0.43
C GLU A 24 -9.42 -10.56 -0.06
N ASP A 25 -9.68 -10.33 1.24
CA ASP A 25 -11.01 -10.02 1.74
C ASP A 25 -11.45 -8.64 1.24
N TYR A 26 -10.59 -7.63 1.36
CA TYR A 26 -10.89 -6.28 0.88
C TYR A 26 -11.00 -6.19 -0.65
N VAL A 27 -10.17 -6.92 -1.41
CA VAL A 27 -10.28 -6.96 -2.88
C VAL A 27 -11.61 -7.59 -3.30
N LYS A 28 -12.12 -8.60 -2.58
CA LYS A 28 -13.45 -9.17 -2.86
C LYS A 28 -14.58 -8.19 -2.56
N VAL A 29 -14.44 -7.39 -1.51
CA VAL A 29 -15.47 -6.44 -1.08
C VAL A 29 -15.57 -5.22 -2.02
N ILE A 30 -14.46 -4.76 -2.60
CA ILE A 30 -14.43 -3.51 -3.35
C ILE A 30 -14.47 -3.77 -4.86
N LYS A 31 -15.69 -3.86 -5.42
CA LYS A 31 -15.99 -4.16 -6.85
C LYS A 31 -15.47 -3.17 -7.92
N ASN A 32 -14.53 -2.29 -7.60
CA ASN A 32 -13.96 -1.31 -8.54
C ASN A 32 -12.57 -0.80 -8.12
N ILE A 33 -11.95 -1.43 -7.12
CA ILE A 33 -10.63 -1.00 -6.65
C ILE A 33 -9.54 -1.38 -7.65
N ASP A 34 -9.77 -2.40 -8.47
CA ASP A 34 -8.78 -2.99 -9.35
C ASP A 34 -8.15 -1.95 -10.26
N HIS A 35 -8.97 -1.16 -10.97
CA HIS A 35 -8.45 -0.18 -11.92
C HIS A 35 -7.66 0.94 -11.20
N ASN A 36 -8.25 1.54 -10.16
CA ASN A 36 -7.62 2.63 -9.39
C ASN A 36 -6.34 2.19 -8.67
N LEU A 37 -6.27 0.93 -8.24
CA LEU A 37 -5.11 0.37 -7.57
C LEU A 37 -4.03 0.02 -8.58
N ILE A 38 -4.37 -0.57 -9.72
CA ILE A 38 -3.43 -0.82 -10.83
C ILE A 38 -2.80 0.49 -11.32
N GLU A 39 -3.61 1.51 -11.63
CA GLU A 39 -3.08 2.82 -12.07
C GLU A 39 -2.18 3.47 -11.02
N TRP A 40 -2.52 3.30 -9.74
CA TRP A 40 -1.67 3.78 -8.67
C TRP A 40 -0.34 3.02 -8.59
N CYS A 41 -0.37 1.70 -8.76
CA CYS A 41 0.83 0.86 -8.77
C CYS A 41 1.75 1.20 -9.95
N ILE A 42 1.18 1.50 -11.11
CA ILE A 42 1.93 2.02 -12.26
C ILE A 42 2.56 3.37 -11.91
N SER A 43 1.78 4.30 -11.35
CA SER A 43 2.28 5.62 -10.92
C SER A 43 3.40 5.52 -9.86
N LEU A 44 3.33 4.51 -8.99
CA LEU A 44 4.35 4.20 -8.00
C LEU A 44 5.66 3.73 -8.66
N LYS A 45 5.55 2.86 -9.67
CA LYS A 45 6.70 2.38 -10.46
C LYS A 45 7.36 3.51 -11.25
N GLU A 46 6.56 4.43 -11.80
CA GLU A 46 7.03 5.63 -12.49
C GLU A 46 7.63 6.70 -11.55
N GLY A 47 7.53 6.53 -10.23
CA GLY A 47 8.07 7.51 -9.25
C GLY A 47 7.25 8.80 -9.14
N LYS A 48 6.01 8.83 -9.64
CA LYS A 48 5.12 10.00 -9.58
C LYS A 48 4.49 10.21 -8.20
N ILE A 49 4.50 9.18 -7.35
CA ILE A 49 3.94 9.23 -5.99
C ILE A 49 5.06 9.53 -5.00
N VAL A 50 4.83 10.48 -4.10
CA VAL A 50 5.75 10.78 -3.00
C VAL A 50 5.61 9.73 -1.89
N PRO A 51 6.67 8.99 -1.54
CA PRO A 51 6.65 8.08 -0.40
C PRO A 51 6.71 8.85 0.92
N ALA A 52 6.02 8.33 1.93
CA ALA A 52 6.29 8.64 3.32
C ALA A 52 7.52 7.86 3.79
N ARG A 53 8.40 8.52 4.53
CA ARG A 53 9.56 7.89 5.17
C ARG A 53 9.21 7.58 6.64
N PRO A 54 9.12 6.30 7.02
CA PRO A 54 8.91 5.90 8.41
C PRO A 54 10.18 6.13 9.23
N THR A 55 10.03 6.65 10.45
CA THR A 55 11.17 6.98 11.32
C THR A 55 11.86 5.72 11.84
N LYS A 56 11.10 4.63 12.06
CA LYS A 56 11.65 3.37 12.59
C LYS A 56 12.31 2.49 11.53
N LEU A 57 12.03 2.74 10.25
CA LEU A 57 12.55 1.96 9.12
C LEU A 57 13.10 2.91 8.04
N PRO A 58 14.25 3.57 8.28
CA PRO A 58 14.76 4.61 7.38
C PRO A 58 15.05 4.09 5.96
N ASP A 59 15.38 2.81 5.82
CA ASP A 59 15.60 2.11 4.55
C ASP A 59 14.31 1.69 3.83
N HIS A 60 13.14 2.06 4.35
CA HIS A 60 11.86 1.73 3.74
C HIS A 60 11.12 2.99 3.30
N LEU A 61 10.43 2.89 2.17
CA LEU A 61 9.54 3.87 1.60
C LEU A 61 8.11 3.33 1.72
N VAL A 62 7.23 4.14 2.27
CA VAL A 62 5.85 3.75 2.53
C VAL A 62 4.93 4.61 1.69
N PHE A 63 4.16 3.99 0.82
CA PHE A 63 3.21 4.67 -0.03
C PHE A 63 1.81 4.40 0.47
N ILE A 64 1.01 5.44 0.61
CA ILE A 64 -0.32 5.34 1.20
C ILE A 64 -1.32 5.94 0.22
N LYS A 65 -2.34 5.16 -0.14
CA LYS A 65 -3.48 5.65 -0.92
C LYS A 65 -4.77 5.28 -0.26
N LYS A 66 -5.64 6.28 -0.13
CA LYS A 66 -7.01 6.11 0.38
C LYS A 66 -7.91 5.66 -0.77
N PHE A 67 -8.68 4.60 -0.54
CA PHE A 67 -9.65 4.05 -1.48
C PHE A 67 -11.05 4.15 -0.86
N GLY A 68 -11.79 5.18 -1.26
CA GLY A 68 -13.08 5.52 -0.64
C GLY A 68 -12.92 6.06 0.79
N SER A 69 -13.97 5.99 1.60
CA SER A 69 -13.96 6.59 2.95
C SER A 69 -13.32 5.71 4.02
N ALA A 70 -13.43 4.39 3.89
CA ALA A 70 -13.02 3.43 4.93
C ALA A 70 -11.67 2.77 4.66
N ASN A 71 -11.37 2.45 3.40
CA ASN A 71 -10.26 1.56 3.06
C ASN A 71 -9.01 2.34 2.65
N ARG A 72 -7.84 1.84 3.05
CA ARG A 72 -6.54 2.42 2.73
C ARG A 72 -5.62 1.30 2.28
N CYS A 73 -4.90 1.55 1.20
CA CYS A 73 -3.82 0.70 0.74
C CYS A 73 -2.49 1.33 1.15
N LEU A 74 -1.60 0.49 1.66
CA LEU A 74 -0.28 0.85 2.09
C LEU A 74 0.69 -0.11 1.41
N ILE A 75 1.69 0.44 0.73
CA ILE A 75 2.70 -0.31 0.01
C ILE A 75 4.06 0.04 0.59
N ILE A 76 4.83 -0.98 0.94
CA ILE A 76 6.17 -0.83 1.51
C ILE A 76 7.18 -1.25 0.45
N LYS A 77 8.12 -0.35 0.17
CA LYS A 77 9.24 -0.55 -0.76
C LYS A 77 10.55 -0.33 -0.02
N VAL A 78 11.61 -1.05 -0.36
CA VAL A 78 12.95 -0.76 0.17
C VAL A 78 13.58 0.38 -0.63
N VAL A 79 14.27 1.30 0.04
CA VAL A 79 15.05 2.38 -0.61
C VAL A 79 16.09 1.72 -1.51
N ASN A 80 16.13 2.10 -2.80
CA ASN A 80 16.95 1.46 -3.84
C ASN A 80 16.72 -0.05 -4.04
N GLY A 81 15.65 -0.59 -3.48
CA GLY A 81 15.26 -1.98 -3.65
C GLY A 81 13.87 -2.11 -4.26
N GLU A 82 13.32 -3.30 -4.09
CA GLU A 82 12.04 -3.68 -4.66
C GLU A 82 10.89 -3.47 -3.68
N PHE A 83 9.68 -3.63 -4.19
CA PHE A 83 8.48 -3.59 -3.38
C PHE A 83 8.38 -4.86 -2.56
N LYS A 84 8.21 -4.70 -1.25
CA LYS A 84 8.26 -5.79 -0.30
C LYS A 84 6.86 -6.27 0.06
N GLU A 85 5.97 -5.34 0.40
CA GLU A 85 4.69 -5.67 1.03
C GLU A 85 3.56 -4.74 0.57
N ILE A 86 2.36 -5.30 0.42
CA ILE A 86 1.11 -4.58 0.17
C ILE A 86 0.09 -4.93 1.25
N HIS A 87 -0.39 -3.89 1.94
CA HIS A 87 -1.42 -3.98 2.96
C HIS A 87 -2.65 -3.20 2.49
N LEU A 88 -3.77 -3.89 2.32
CA LEU A 88 -5.07 -3.26 2.13
C LEU A 88 -5.89 -3.51 3.40
N ALA A 89 -6.28 -2.43 4.08
CA ALA A 89 -7.01 -2.53 5.33
C ALA A 89 -7.81 -1.26 5.65
N ASP A 90 -8.65 -1.35 6.68
CA ASP A 90 -9.40 -0.21 7.22
C ASP A 90 -8.49 0.78 7.99
N HIS A 91 -9.02 1.98 8.23
CA HIS A 91 -8.46 3.00 9.11
C HIS A 91 -7.85 2.47 10.41
N LYS A 92 -8.50 1.51 11.10
CA LYS A 92 -7.98 0.99 12.39
C LYS A 92 -6.63 0.29 12.22
N TYR A 93 -6.55 -0.62 11.27
CA TYR A 93 -5.31 -1.35 10.99
C TYR A 93 -4.21 -0.42 10.49
N TYR A 94 -4.58 0.61 9.71
CA TYR A 94 -3.66 1.66 9.32
C TYR A 94 -3.05 2.40 10.53
N ASP A 95 -3.85 2.76 11.54
CA ASP A 95 -3.35 3.46 12.72
C ASP A 95 -2.30 2.62 13.48
N GLU A 96 -2.58 1.32 13.63
CA GLU A 96 -1.63 0.38 14.24
C GLU A 96 -0.35 0.23 13.43
N LEU A 97 -0.47 0.07 12.12
CA LEU A 97 0.67 -0.11 11.22
C LEU A 97 1.52 1.16 11.15
N ARG A 98 0.88 2.33 11.18
CA ARG A 98 1.52 3.64 11.28
C ARG A 98 2.34 3.78 12.56
N LYS A 99 1.79 3.38 13.71
CA LYS A 99 2.50 3.34 15.00
C LYS A 99 3.67 2.35 15.00
N LYS A 100 3.50 1.19 14.38
CA LYS A 100 4.57 0.19 14.19
C LYS A 100 5.71 0.73 13.33
N LEU A 101 5.38 1.39 12.22
CA LEU A 101 6.35 2.03 11.32
C LEU A 101 6.96 3.31 11.90
N GLY A 102 6.39 3.89 12.95
CA GLY A 102 6.87 5.16 13.51
C GLY A 102 6.72 6.31 12.52
N LEU A 103 5.71 6.25 11.67
CA LEU A 103 5.27 7.38 10.86
C LEU A 103 4.68 8.40 11.84
N LYS A 104 5.26 9.62 11.89
CA LYS A 104 4.72 10.71 12.72
C LYS A 104 3.22 10.80 12.53
N GLU A 105 2.47 10.96 13.61
CA GLU A 105 1.05 11.31 13.55
C GLU A 105 0.91 12.44 12.53
N SER A 106 -0.11 12.33 11.67
CA SER A 106 -0.51 13.48 10.87
C SER A 106 -1.11 14.33 11.95
N SER A 107 -0.31 15.26 12.46
CA SER A 107 -0.86 16.44 13.09
C SER A 107 -1.96 16.88 12.15
N TYR A 108 -3.20 16.76 12.62
CA TYR A 108 -4.26 17.64 12.20
C TYR A 108 -3.68 19.04 12.34
N THR A 109 -3.14 19.59 11.26
CA THR A 109 -3.10 21.03 11.13
C THR A 109 -4.55 21.42 10.92
N TYR A 110 -5.09 21.97 12.02
CA TYR A 110 -6.37 22.66 12.17
C TYR A 110 -6.76 23.45 10.92
#